data_AF-A0A1M3M1A1-F1
#
_entry.id   AF-A0A1M3M1A1-F1
#
_cell.length_a   1.000
_cell.length_b   1.000
_cell.length_c   1.000
_cell.angle_alpha   90.00
_cell.angle_beta   90.00
_cell.angle_gamma   90.00
#
_symmetry.space_group_name_H-M   'P 1'
#
loop_
_entity.id
_entity.type
_entity.pdbx_description
1 polymer ?
#
loop_
_entity_poly.entity_id
_entity_poly.type
_entity_poly.pdbx_seq_one_letter_code
_entity_poly.pdbx_strand_id
1 'polypeptide(L)'
;MTDHKHKIASIDVELAVALEVGLTRVERAEQLGGMADALVFNRELWRVVGFLADGAKLQRCREELRDTALAVAQGKIDHFALINRRFAGLFAAQPEAYGAMGAMLADWRTFRRNAPKAEFSQWLLDRLESQIEARHLHAA
;
A
#
# COMPACT_ATOMS: atom_id res chain seq x y z
N MET A 1 22.99 14.93 2.37
CA MET A 1 21.81 15.54 1.70
C MET A 1 21.13 14.54 0.74
N THR A 2 20.98 13.27 1.15
CA THR A 2 20.73 12.12 0.25
C THR A 2 19.58 11.19 0.68
N ASP A 3 18.94 11.43 1.83
CA ASP A 3 17.96 10.49 2.40
C ASP A 3 16.57 10.53 1.76
N HIS A 4 16.14 11.69 1.27
CA HIS A 4 14.73 11.86 0.87
C HIS A 4 14.38 11.10 -0.42
N LYS A 5 15.32 10.95 -1.36
CA LYS A 5 15.06 10.21 -2.61
C LYS A 5 14.87 8.71 -2.36
N HIS A 6 15.68 8.12 -1.46
CA HIS A 6 15.57 6.71 -1.08
C HIS A 6 14.27 6.43 -0.31
N LYS A 7 13.88 7.33 0.59
CA LYS A 7 12.62 7.20 1.37
C LYS A 7 11.37 7.30 0.49
N ILE A 8 11.41 8.12 -0.57
CA ILE A 8 10.31 8.26 -1.54
C ILE A 8 10.19 7.02 -2.44
N ALA A 9 11.30 6.47 -2.92
CA ALA A 9 11.25 5.24 -3.72
C ALA A 9 10.76 4.04 -2.90
N SER A 10 11.15 3.96 -1.62
CA SER A 10 10.69 2.88 -0.72
C SER A 10 9.17 2.85 -0.55
N ILE A 11 8.52 4.02 -0.43
CA ILE A 11 7.08 4.05 -0.18
C ILE A 11 6.26 3.68 -1.42
N ASP A 12 6.71 4.07 -2.61
CA ASP A 12 6.03 3.70 -3.86
C ASP A 12 6.02 2.17 -4.03
N VAL A 13 7.10 1.50 -3.64
CA VAL A 13 7.22 0.03 -3.67
C VAL A 13 6.28 -0.63 -2.67
N GLU A 14 6.21 -0.11 -1.44
CA GLU A 14 5.31 -0.65 -0.42
C GLU A 14 3.84 -0.45 -0.81
N LEU A 15 3.50 0.67 -1.47
CA LEU A 15 2.18 0.88 -2.07
C LEU A 15 1.91 -0.13 -3.19
N ALA A 16 2.87 -0.37 -4.08
CA ALA A 16 2.73 -1.37 -5.14
C ALA A 16 2.39 -2.76 -4.57
N VAL A 17 3.15 -3.18 -3.54
CA VAL A 17 2.94 -4.45 -2.86
C VAL A 17 1.57 -4.49 -2.21
N ALA A 18 1.18 -3.43 -1.52
CA ALA A 18 -0.08 -3.39 -0.81
C ALA A 18 -1.27 -3.51 -1.77
N LEU A 19 -1.19 -2.86 -2.93
CA LEU A 19 -2.17 -2.97 -4.01
C LEU A 19 -2.22 -4.39 -4.59
N GLU A 20 -1.07 -5.04 -4.85
CA GLU A 20 -1.04 -6.46 -5.29
C GLU A 20 -1.62 -7.42 -4.24
N VAL A 21 -1.35 -7.18 -2.96
CA VAL A 21 -1.95 -7.94 -1.85
C VAL A 21 -3.46 -7.73 -1.83
N GLY A 22 -3.93 -6.48 -1.99
CA GLY A 22 -5.35 -6.15 -2.09
C GLY A 22 -6.03 -6.86 -3.26
N LEU A 23 -5.40 -6.86 -4.44
CA LEU A 23 -5.86 -7.58 -5.63
C LEU A 23 -5.97 -9.08 -5.35
N THR A 24 -4.88 -9.69 -4.86
CA THR A 24 -4.83 -11.13 -4.57
C THR A 24 -5.91 -11.56 -3.57
N ARG A 25 -6.20 -10.72 -2.57
CA ARG A 25 -7.27 -10.99 -1.59
C ARG A 25 -8.65 -10.97 -2.24
N VAL A 26 -8.94 -10.01 -3.12
CA VAL A 26 -10.22 -9.94 -3.85
C VAL A 26 -10.37 -11.15 -4.77
N GLU A 27 -9.36 -11.45 -5.59
CA GLU A 27 -9.41 -12.59 -6.53
C GLU A 27 -9.55 -13.93 -5.80
N ARG A 28 -8.88 -14.11 -4.65
CA ARG A 28 -9.07 -15.32 -3.82
C ARG A 28 -10.46 -15.37 -3.18
N ALA A 29 -10.98 -14.25 -2.72
CA ALA A 29 -12.30 -14.20 -2.08
C ALA A 29 -13.43 -14.50 -3.07
N GLU A 30 -13.26 -14.18 -4.35
CA GLU A 30 -14.17 -14.60 -5.43
C GLU A 30 -14.22 -16.11 -5.59
N GLN A 31 -13.07 -16.79 -5.42
CA GLN A 31 -12.95 -18.23 -5.61
C GLN A 31 -13.32 -19.05 -4.38
N LEU A 32 -12.96 -18.56 -3.19
CA LEU A 32 -12.99 -19.33 -1.94
C LEU A 32 -14.05 -18.84 -0.95
N GLY A 33 -14.77 -17.77 -1.27
CA GLY A 33 -15.63 -17.04 -0.33
C GLY A 33 -14.83 -16.06 0.54
N GLY A 34 -15.54 -15.24 1.33
CA GLY A 34 -14.91 -14.22 2.19
C GLY A 34 -14.80 -12.82 1.55
N MET A 35 -15.68 -12.52 0.58
CA MET A 35 -15.68 -11.22 -0.10
C MET A 35 -15.84 -10.04 0.88
N ALA A 36 -16.66 -10.18 1.92
CA ALA A 36 -16.84 -9.13 2.92
C ALA A 36 -15.50 -8.69 3.55
N ASP A 37 -14.66 -9.64 3.96
CA ASP A 37 -13.37 -9.35 4.58
C ASP A 37 -12.37 -8.76 3.58
N ALA A 38 -12.37 -9.24 2.34
CA ALA A 38 -11.52 -8.71 1.28
C ALA A 38 -11.88 -7.24 0.96
N LEU A 39 -13.17 -6.90 0.94
CA LEU A 39 -13.65 -5.54 0.72
C LEU A 39 -13.32 -4.62 1.90
N VAL A 40 -13.46 -5.10 3.14
CA VAL A 40 -13.06 -4.34 4.34
C VAL A 40 -11.57 -4.03 4.30
N PHE A 41 -10.72 -5.02 4.05
CA PHE A 41 -9.28 -4.81 3.90
C PHE A 41 -8.96 -3.80 2.79
N ASN A 42 -9.61 -3.92 1.62
CA ASN A 42 -9.34 -3.00 0.51
C ASN A 42 -9.76 -1.57 0.82
N ARG A 43 -10.90 -1.35 1.49
CA ARG A 43 -11.28 0.00 1.93
C ARG A 43 -10.23 0.60 2.85
N GLU A 44 -9.73 -0.19 3.78
CA GLU A 44 -8.72 0.25 4.73
C GLU A 44 -7.37 0.53 4.06
N LEU A 45 -6.96 -0.33 3.13
CA LEU A 45 -5.81 -0.10 2.27
C LEU A 45 -5.93 1.25 1.55
N TRP A 46 -7.05 1.49 0.86
CA TRP A 46 -7.27 2.72 0.10
C TRP A 46 -7.31 3.98 0.97
N ARG A 47 -7.76 3.88 2.22
CA ARG A 47 -7.65 4.95 3.21
C ARG A 47 -6.19 5.32 3.46
N VAL A 48 -5.34 4.34 3.77
CA VAL A 48 -3.91 4.55 4.05
C VAL A 48 -3.16 5.07 2.81
N VAL A 49 -3.45 4.52 1.63
CA VAL A 49 -2.88 4.99 0.36
C VAL A 49 -3.21 6.48 0.12
N GLY A 50 -4.44 6.90 0.39
CA GLY A 50 -4.85 8.30 0.24
C GLY A 50 -3.98 9.27 1.05
N PHE A 51 -3.74 8.96 2.33
CA PHE A 51 -2.88 9.77 3.20
C PHE A 51 -1.42 9.82 2.72
N LEU A 52 -0.90 8.72 2.20
CA LEU A 52 0.48 8.63 1.73
C LEU A 52 0.71 9.35 0.40
N ALA A 53 -0.33 9.47 -0.42
CA ALA A 53 -0.33 10.17 -1.71
C ALA A 53 -0.12 11.69 -1.56
N ASP A 54 -0.45 12.29 -0.42
CA ASP A 54 -0.26 13.74 -0.16
C ASP A 54 1.21 14.17 0.02
N GLY A 55 2.18 13.25 -0.11
CA GLY A 55 3.61 13.53 0.05
C GLY A 55 4.31 14.14 -1.18
N ALA A 56 5.33 14.98 -0.95
CA ALA A 56 6.03 15.73 -1.99
C ALA A 56 6.85 14.84 -2.97
N LYS A 57 6.55 15.00 -4.28
CA LYS A 57 7.18 14.49 -5.52
C LYS A 57 6.60 13.17 -6.08
N LEU A 58 6.37 13.21 -7.41
CA LEU A 58 5.47 12.40 -8.27
C LEU A 58 4.00 12.87 -8.25
N GLN A 59 3.77 14.12 -8.64
CA GLN A 59 2.45 14.80 -8.58
C GLN A 59 1.32 14.04 -9.28
N ARG A 60 1.47 13.71 -10.57
CA ARG A 60 0.32 13.24 -11.36
C ARG A 60 -0.22 11.87 -10.94
N CYS A 61 0.65 10.88 -10.71
CA CYS A 61 0.21 9.55 -10.27
C CYS A 61 -0.34 9.58 -8.83
N ARG A 62 0.20 10.44 -7.97
CA ARG A 62 -0.26 10.60 -6.59
C ARG A 62 -1.57 11.38 -6.47
N GLU A 63 -1.75 12.41 -7.29
CA GLU A 63 -3.04 13.12 -7.42
C GLU A 63 -4.13 12.14 -7.85
N GLU A 64 -3.87 11.31 -8.86
CA GLU A 64 -4.83 10.32 -9.30
C GLU A 64 -5.11 9.25 -8.24
N LEU A 65 -4.10 8.82 -7.49
CA LEU A 65 -4.28 7.91 -6.34
C LEU A 65 -5.14 8.52 -5.25
N ARG A 66 -4.88 9.79 -4.90
CA ARG A 66 -5.66 10.51 -3.90
C ARG A 66 -7.11 10.64 -4.32
N ASP A 67 -7.35 11.05 -5.56
CA ASP A 67 -8.70 11.21 -6.07
C ASP A 67 -9.43 9.85 -6.14
N THR A 68 -8.72 8.78 -6.49
CA THR A 68 -9.24 7.40 -6.46
C THR A 68 -9.55 6.95 -5.03
N ALA A 69 -8.65 7.20 -4.07
CA ALA A 69 -8.84 6.88 -2.66
C ALA A 69 -10.07 7.61 -2.10
N LEU A 70 -10.24 8.88 -2.45
CA LEU A 70 -11.42 9.66 -2.07
C LEU A 70 -12.71 9.09 -2.68
N ALA A 71 -12.68 8.69 -3.95
CA ALA A 71 -13.82 8.06 -4.61
C ALA A 71 -14.18 6.70 -3.97
N VAL A 72 -13.19 5.90 -3.57
CA VAL A 72 -13.39 4.66 -2.80
C VAL A 72 -14.02 4.97 -1.44
N ALA A 73 -13.51 5.96 -0.70
CA ALA A 73 -14.06 6.35 0.60
C ALA A 73 -15.52 6.84 0.51
N GLN A 74 -15.88 7.47 -0.60
CA GLN A 74 -17.25 7.91 -0.91
C GLN A 74 -18.15 6.78 -1.43
N GLY A 75 -17.63 5.55 -1.57
CA GLY A 75 -18.39 4.41 -2.11
C GLY A 75 -18.69 4.51 -3.61
N LYS A 76 -17.99 5.39 -4.35
CA LYS A 76 -18.17 5.58 -5.80
C LYS A 76 -17.43 4.54 -6.64
N ILE A 77 -16.48 3.84 -6.04
CA ILE A 77 -15.69 2.79 -6.66
C ILE A 77 -15.79 1.52 -5.81
N ASP A 78 -16.14 0.43 -6.47
CA ASP A 78 -16.32 -0.90 -5.89
C ASP A 78 -15.51 -2.00 -6.60
N HIS A 79 -14.97 -1.71 -7.79
CA HIS A 79 -14.15 -2.61 -8.59
C HIS A 79 -12.67 -2.59 -8.18
N PHE A 80 -12.41 -3.00 -6.93
CA PHE A 80 -11.08 -2.99 -6.30
C PHE A 80 -9.99 -3.71 -7.09
N ALA A 81 -10.31 -4.84 -7.74
CA ALA A 81 -9.33 -5.59 -8.51
C ALA A 81 -8.72 -4.78 -9.66
N LEU A 82 -9.56 -4.06 -10.42
CA LEU A 82 -9.11 -3.28 -11.58
C LEU A 82 -8.22 -2.11 -11.16
N ILE A 83 -8.63 -1.36 -10.13
CA ILE A 83 -7.86 -0.21 -9.64
C ILE A 83 -6.54 -0.64 -9.01
N ASN A 84 -6.53 -1.72 -8.23
CA ASN A 84 -5.32 -2.23 -7.60
C ASN A 84 -4.28 -2.65 -8.64
N ARG A 85 -4.71 -3.43 -9.64
CA ARG A 85 -3.84 -3.87 -10.74
C ARG A 85 -3.21 -2.70 -11.49
N ARG A 86 -4.01 -1.66 -11.76
CA ARG A 86 -3.53 -0.46 -12.46
C ARG A 86 -2.40 0.22 -11.69
N PHE A 87 -2.62 0.52 -10.41
CA PHE A 87 -1.65 1.27 -9.63
C PHE A 87 -0.45 0.45 -9.19
N ALA A 88 -0.63 -0.85 -8.93
CA ALA A 88 0.49 -1.75 -8.67
C ALA A 88 1.47 -1.77 -9.85
N GLY A 89 0.97 -1.87 -11.08
CA GLY A 89 1.80 -1.82 -12.29
C GLY A 89 2.55 -0.49 -12.45
N LEU A 90 1.92 0.64 -12.12
CA LEU A 90 2.54 1.97 -12.19
C LEU A 90 3.74 2.10 -11.24
N PHE A 91 3.66 1.50 -10.05
CA PHE A 91 4.71 1.59 -9.05
C PHE A 91 5.77 0.50 -9.16
N ALA A 92 5.39 -0.71 -9.57
CA ALA A 92 6.31 -1.84 -9.74
C ALA A 92 7.29 -1.66 -10.92
N ALA A 93 6.96 -0.80 -11.90
CA ALA A 93 7.81 -0.54 -13.06
C ALA A 93 9.09 0.28 -12.75
N GLN A 94 9.32 0.68 -11.49
CA GLN A 94 10.49 1.48 -11.11
C GLN A 94 11.71 0.62 -10.76
N PRO A 95 12.91 0.85 -11.35
CA PRO A 95 14.12 0.07 -11.10
C PRO A 95 14.54 -0.03 -9.62
N GLU A 96 14.29 1.02 -8.84
CA GLU A 96 14.58 1.12 -7.42
C GLU A 96 13.76 0.14 -6.57
N ALA A 97 12.74 -0.51 -7.15
CA ALA A 97 11.87 -1.45 -6.47
C ALA A 97 12.55 -2.73 -6.00
N TYR A 98 13.58 -3.21 -6.72
CA TYR A 98 14.21 -4.49 -6.43
C TYR A 98 14.91 -4.53 -5.06
N GLY A 99 15.67 -3.48 -4.72
CA GLY A 99 16.36 -3.39 -3.42
C GLY A 99 15.40 -3.16 -2.25
N ALA A 100 14.42 -2.27 -2.45
CA ALA A 100 13.43 -1.92 -1.42
C ALA A 100 12.51 -3.10 -1.07
N MET A 101 12.08 -3.87 -2.08
CA MET A 101 11.31 -5.10 -1.88
C MET A 101 12.06 -6.11 -1.00
N GLY A 102 13.35 -6.31 -1.27
CA GLY A 102 14.19 -7.21 -0.49
C GLY A 102 14.28 -6.82 0.98
N ALA A 103 14.41 -5.52 1.25
CA ALA A 103 14.43 -4.97 2.61
C ALA A 103 13.09 -5.18 3.33
N MET A 104 11.97 -4.84 2.69
CA MET A 104 10.64 -5.05 3.26
C MET A 104 10.37 -6.53 3.58
N LEU A 105 10.76 -7.46 2.70
CA LEU A 105 10.63 -8.89 2.96
C LEU A 105 11.54 -9.39 4.09
N ALA A 106 12.69 -8.76 4.31
CA ALA A 106 13.55 -9.06 5.44
C ALA A 106 12.94 -8.56 6.78
N ASP A 107 12.34 -7.36 6.76
CA ASP A 107 11.62 -6.81 7.91
C ASP A 107 10.44 -7.71 8.31
N TRP A 108 9.63 -8.12 7.33
CA TRP A 108 8.54 -9.06 7.55
C TRP A 108 9.01 -10.36 8.18
N ARG A 109 10.07 -10.97 7.61
CA ARG A 109 10.64 -12.22 8.14
C ARG A 109 11.12 -12.05 9.58
N THR A 110 11.65 -10.88 9.93
CA THR A 110 12.09 -10.57 11.29
C THR A 110 10.90 -10.42 12.24
N PHE A 111 9.88 -9.67 11.83
CA PHE A 111 8.66 -9.51 12.61
C PHE A 111 7.96 -10.85 12.87
N ARG A 112 7.81 -11.68 11.83
CA ARG A 112 7.12 -12.98 11.92
C ARG A 112 7.83 -13.97 12.85
N ARG A 113 9.15 -13.86 13.06
CA ARG A 113 9.86 -14.67 14.07
C ARG A 113 9.33 -14.43 15.48
N ASN A 114 8.90 -13.21 15.77
CA ASN A 114 8.36 -12.82 17.08
C ASN A 114 6.83 -12.89 17.13
N ALA A 115 6.16 -12.92 15.97
CA ALA A 115 4.71 -13.08 15.84
C ALA A 115 4.36 -14.13 14.77
N PRO A 116 4.48 -15.44 15.06
CA PRO A 116 4.38 -16.50 14.04
C PRO A 116 3.02 -16.57 13.33
N LYS A 117 1.96 -16.14 14.02
CA LYS A 117 0.58 -16.11 13.54
C LYS A 117 0.19 -14.81 12.84
N ALA A 118 1.08 -13.82 12.78
CA ALA A 118 0.76 -12.57 12.09
C ALA A 118 0.55 -12.82 10.59
N GLU A 119 -0.41 -12.09 10.01
CA GLU A 119 -0.62 -12.06 8.57
C GLU A 119 0.22 -10.96 7.93
N PHE A 120 0.80 -11.26 6.76
CA PHE A 120 1.58 -10.28 6.01
C PHE A 120 0.76 -9.04 5.65
N SER A 121 -0.53 -9.23 5.29
CA SER A 121 -1.41 -8.13 4.91
C SER A 121 -1.67 -7.16 6.06
N GLN A 122 -1.88 -7.67 7.27
CA GLN A 122 -2.09 -6.81 8.44
C GLN A 122 -0.80 -6.06 8.79
N TRP A 123 0.32 -6.79 8.85
CA TRP A 123 1.62 -6.17 9.12
C TRP A 123 1.98 -5.08 8.10
N LEU A 124 1.69 -5.31 6.81
CA LEU A 124 1.96 -4.34 5.77
C LEU A 124 1.13 -3.07 5.94
N LEU A 125 -0.15 -3.22 6.31
CA LEU A 125 -1.03 -2.10 6.59
C LEU A 125 -0.53 -1.29 7.80
N ASP A 126 -0.23 -1.95 8.94
CA ASP A 126 0.28 -1.31 10.15
C ASP A 126 1.60 -0.57 9.89
N ARG A 127 2.46 -1.16 9.05
CA ARG A 127 3.73 -0.55 8.63
C ARG A 127 3.50 0.72 7.82
N LEU A 128 2.56 0.71 6.87
CA LEU A 128 2.21 1.89 6.07
C LEU A 128 1.58 3.00 6.93
N GLU A 129 0.75 2.63 7.91
CA GLU A 129 0.17 3.58 8.87
C GLU A 129 1.25 4.26 9.72
N SER A 130 2.22 3.50 10.21
CA SER A 130 3.36 4.03 10.96
C SER A 130 4.15 5.09 10.16
N GLN A 131 4.14 5.01 8.82
CA GLN A 131 4.76 6.03 7.97
C GLN A 131 3.96 7.33 7.90
N ILE A 132 2.63 7.26 8.00
CA ILE A 132 1.77 8.44 8.13
C ILE A 132 2.11 9.15 9.43
N GLU A 133 2.15 8.42 10.55
CA GLU A 133 2.46 8.98 11.87
C GLU A 133 3.84 9.65 11.88
N ALA A 134 4.86 8.96 11.35
CA ALA A 134 6.20 9.51 11.24
C ALA A 134 6.25 10.80 10.40
N ARG A 135 5.44 10.92 9.34
CA ARG A 135 5.36 12.14 8.52
C ARG A 135 4.70 13.30 9.28
N HIS A 136 3.65 13.03 10.05
CA HIS A 136 2.94 14.06 10.82
C HIS A 136 3.83 14.62 11.95
N LEU A 137 4.61 13.76 12.61
CA LEU A 137 5.59 14.18 13.63
C LEU A 137 6.71 15.07 13.10
N HIS A 138 7.05 14.99 11.81
CA HIS A 138 8.07 15.83 11.18
C HIS A 138 7.53 17.12 10.53
N ALA A 139 6.20 17.29 10.49
CA ALA A 139 5.53 18.46 9.91
C ALA A 139 5.05 19.48 10.96
N ALA A 140 5.11 19.13 12.25
CA ALA A 140 4.81 19.99 13.41
C ALA A 140 6.09 20.59 14.00
#